data_AF-A0AAE0R962-F1
#
_entry.id   AF-A0AAE0R962-F1
#
_cell.length_a   1.000
_cell.length_b   1.000
_cell.length_c   1.000
_cell.angle_alpha   90.00
_cell.angle_beta   90.00
_cell.angle_gamma   90.00
#
_symmetry.space_group_name_H-M   'P 1'
#
loop_
_entity.id
_entity.type
_entity.pdbx_description
1 polymer ?
#
loop_
_entity_poly.entity_id
_entity_poly.type
_entity_poly.pdbx_seq_one_letter_code
_entity_poly.pdbx_strand_id
1 'polypeptide(L)'
;MERCNSEEDHPSFRGPGLTKADVRKTLCRVNPRKAAGPDNIPGRVLRECAEQLMDVFTDIFNISLSSAIIPTCLKTTTITPRAEEVSSVLSQ
;
A
#
# COMPACT_ATOMS: atom_id res chain seq x y z
N MET A 1 -32.11 12.75 7.37
CA MET A 1 -31.21 11.90 8.18
C MET A 1 -29.81 12.46 8.00
N GLU A 2 -29.51 13.48 8.80
CA GLU A 2 -28.19 14.08 8.89
C GLU A 2 -27.20 13.05 9.42
N ARG A 3 -26.00 12.96 8.83
CA ARG A 3 -24.80 12.74 9.63
C ARG A 3 -23.69 13.63 9.12
N CYS A 4 -23.20 14.44 10.07
CA CYS A 4 -22.17 15.45 10.02
C CYS A 4 -21.09 15.24 8.96
N ASN A 5 -20.91 16.26 8.11
CA ASN A 5 -19.59 16.62 7.63
C ASN A 5 -18.81 17.13 8.84
N SER A 6 -18.09 16.23 9.50
CA SER A 6 -17.03 16.62 10.42
C SER A 6 -15.85 17.07 9.55
N GLU A 7 -15.83 18.36 9.20
CA GLU A 7 -14.60 19.07 8.88
C GLU A 7 -13.76 19.16 10.17
N GLU A 8 -13.07 18.06 10.48
CA GLU A 8 -12.05 18.03 11.51
C GLU A 8 -10.88 18.88 11.01
N ASP A 9 -10.66 20.03 11.63
CA ASP A 9 -9.49 20.88 11.45
C ASP A 9 -8.25 20.12 11.97
N HIS A 10 -7.79 19.17 11.16
CA HIS A 10 -6.58 18.42 11.42
C HIS A 10 -5.41 19.22 10.85
N PRO A 11 -4.29 19.41 11.58
CA PRO A 11 -3.13 20.10 11.05
C PRO A 11 -2.68 19.37 9.78
N SER A 12 -2.95 19.98 8.63
CA SER A 12 -2.50 19.48 7.33
C SER A 12 -0.98 19.39 7.35
N PHE A 13 -0.44 18.23 6.94
CA PHE A 13 1.00 18.02 6.87
C PHE A 13 1.65 19.16 6.08
N ARG A 14 2.38 20.04 6.79
CA ARG A 14 3.01 21.24 6.22
C ARG A 14 4.43 20.95 5.68
N GLY A 15 4.74 19.68 5.43
CA GLY A 15 6.00 19.22 4.86
C GLY A 15 5.91 19.02 3.34
N PRO A 16 7.05 18.81 2.65
CA PRO A 16 7.04 18.54 1.22
C PRO A 16 6.31 17.23 0.93
N GLY A 17 5.35 17.26 0.00
CA GLY A 17 4.64 16.07 -0.47
C GLY A 17 5.57 15.09 -1.18
N LEU A 18 5.12 13.85 -1.31
CA LEU A 18 5.84 12.82 -2.07
C LEU A 18 5.87 13.18 -3.55
N THR A 19 7.03 13.01 -4.18
CA THR A 19 7.15 13.16 -5.63
C THR A 19 6.89 11.83 -6.34
N LYS A 20 6.49 11.89 -7.62
CA LYS A 20 6.39 10.71 -8.49
C LYS A 20 7.68 9.91 -8.54
N ALA A 21 8.83 10.59 -8.52
CA ALA A 21 10.14 9.96 -8.52
C ALA A 21 10.40 9.14 -7.24
N ASP A 22 9.95 9.62 -6.09
CA ASP A 22 10.10 8.91 -4.81
C ASP A 22 9.21 7.67 -4.75
N VAL A 23 7.95 7.79 -5.20
CA VAL A 23 7.00 6.68 -5.27
C VAL A 23 7.48 5.63 -6.27
N ARG A 24 7.92 6.04 -7.46
CA ARG A 24 8.48 5.15 -8.48
C ARG A 24 9.72 4.41 -7.98
N LYS A 25 10.68 5.09 -7.34
CA LYS A 25 11.86 4.45 -6.74
C LYS A 25 11.46 3.41 -5.70
N THR A 26 10.42 3.69 -4.92
CA THR A 26 9.89 2.79 -3.90
C THR A 26 9.26 1.56 -4.53
N LEU A 27 8.40 1.72 -5.55
CA LEU A 27 7.80 0.62 -6.31
C LEU A 27 8.87 -0.25 -7.00
N CYS A 28 9.91 0.36 -7.57
CA CYS A 28 11.01 -0.37 -8.19
C CYS A 28 11.87 -1.17 -7.20
N ARG A 29 11.92 -0.76 -5.93
CA ARG A 29 12.64 -1.45 -4.84
C ARG A 29 11.84 -2.59 -4.22
N VAL A 30 10.57 -2.78 -4.60
CA VAL A 30 9.76 -3.91 -4.14
C VAL A 30 10.48 -5.21 -4.52
N ASN A 31 10.70 -6.08 -3.54
CA ASN A 31 11.34 -7.36 -3.77
C ASN A 31 10.35 -8.31 -4.46
N PRO A 32 10.58 -8.70 -5.74
CA PRO A 32 9.65 -9.55 -6.48
C PRO A 32 9.58 -10.98 -5.94
N ARG A 33 10.51 -11.40 -5.08
CA ARG A 33 10.55 -12.73 -4.45
C ARG A 33 9.82 -12.79 -3.11
N LYS A 34 9.33 -11.67 -2.58
CA LYS A 34 8.46 -11.70 -1.40
C LYS A 34 7.09 -12.25 -1.77
N ALA A 35 6.44 -12.90 -0.80
CA ALA A 35 5.07 -13.35 -0.96
C ALA A 35 4.20 -12.17 -1.44
N ALA A 36 3.24 -12.48 -2.32
CA ALA A 36 2.25 -11.50 -2.72
C ALA A 36 1.59 -10.91 -1.47
N GLY A 37 1.25 -9.62 -1.55
CA GLY A 37 0.48 -8.99 -0.49
C GLY A 37 -0.87 -9.70 -0.29
N PRO A 38 -1.63 -9.33 0.74
CA PRO A 38 -2.99 -9.85 0.95
C PRO A 38 -3.91 -9.81 -0.27
N ASP A 39 -3.65 -8.85 -1.16
CA ASP A 39 -4.42 -8.62 -2.38
C ASP A 39 -4.01 -9.58 -3.51
N ASN A 40 -3.15 -10.57 -3.23
CA ASN A 40 -2.52 -11.48 -4.20
C ASN A 40 -1.72 -10.79 -5.29
N ILE A 41 -1.40 -9.50 -5.13
CA ILE A 41 -0.58 -8.75 -6.09
C ILE A 41 0.89 -9.11 -5.84
N PRO A 42 1.58 -9.75 -6.80
CA PRO A 42 3.00 -10.04 -6.66
C PRO A 42 3.82 -8.75 -6.65
N GLY A 43 4.87 -8.70 -5.84
CA GLY A 43 5.80 -7.57 -5.86
C GLY A 43 6.43 -7.31 -7.25
N ARG A 44 6.47 -8.34 -8.10
CA ARG A 44 6.87 -8.23 -9.51
C ARG A 44 5.94 -7.32 -10.31
N VAL A 45 4.62 -7.44 -10.14
CA VAL A 45 3.63 -6.62 -10.86
C VAL A 45 3.76 -5.16 -10.43
N LEU A 46 3.93 -4.89 -9.15
CA LEU A 46 4.17 -3.52 -8.65
C LEU A 46 5.42 -2.89 -9.28
N ARG A 47 6.47 -3.67 -9.50
CA ARG A 47 7.70 -3.21 -10.13
C ARG A 47 7.55 -3.00 -11.64
N GLU A 48 6.88 -3.91 -12.34
CA GLU A 48 6.66 -3.83 -13.80
C GLU A 48 5.69 -2.69 -14.15
N CYS A 49 4.65 -2.49 -13.34
CA CYS A 49 3.67 -1.42 -13.52
C CYS A 49 4.05 -0.12 -12.79
N ALA A 50 5.29 0.02 -12.28
CA ALA A 50 5.70 1.17 -11.47
C ALA A 50 5.45 2.53 -12.17
N GLU A 51 5.65 2.60 -13.48
CA GLU A 51 5.44 3.82 -14.28
C GLU A 51 3.96 4.20 -14.42
N GLN A 52 3.07 3.21 -14.45
CA GLN A 52 1.63 3.43 -14.54
C GLN A 52 1.02 3.73 -13.16
N LEU A 53 1.56 3.08 -12.13
CA LEU A 53 1.07 3.14 -10.77
C LEU A 53 1.59 4.35 -10.00
N MET A 54 2.74 4.92 -10.39
CA MET A 54 3.35 6.03 -9.64
C MET A 54 2.42 7.22 -9.47
N ASP A 55 1.67 7.60 -10.52
CA ASP A 55 0.83 8.78 -10.51
C ASP A 55 -0.31 8.64 -9.50
N VAL A 56 -1.06 7.55 -9.59
CA VAL A 56 -2.20 7.27 -8.71
C VAL A 56 -1.74 7.10 -7.26
N PHE A 57 -0.63 6.40 -7.01
CA PHE A 57 -0.11 6.25 -5.65
C PHE A 57 0.41 7.57 -5.06
N THR A 58 1.09 8.40 -5.87
CA THR A 58 1.51 9.74 -5.44
C THR A 58 0.32 10.58 -5.01
N ASP A 59 -0.77 10.58 -5.79
CA ASP A 59 -1.98 11.34 -5.46
C ASP A 59 -2.64 10.81 -4.18
N ILE A 60 -2.84 9.49 -4.08
CA ILE A 60 -3.43 8.87 -2.87
C ILE A 60 -2.60 9.21 -1.63
N PHE A 61 -1.27 9.09 -1.68
CA PHE A 61 -0.43 9.37 -0.53
C PHE A 61 -0.40 10.86 -0.20
N ASN A 62 -0.35 11.76 -1.17
CA ASN A 62 -0.35 13.19 -0.91
C ASN A 62 -1.70 13.69 -0.37
N ILE A 63 -2.82 13.16 -0.88
CA ILE A 63 -4.15 13.41 -0.32
C ILE A 63 -4.23 12.87 1.10
N SER A 64 -3.71 11.68 1.35
CA SER A 64 -3.71 11.08 2.67
C SER A 64 -2.83 11.85 3.67
N LEU A 65 -1.66 12.34 3.23
CA LEU A 65 -0.77 13.17 4.03
C LEU A 65 -1.40 14.54 4.33
N SER A 66 -2.05 15.17 3.36
CA SER A 66 -2.67 16.49 3.54
C SER A 66 -3.92 16.45 4.40
N SER A 67 -4.73 15.38 4.29
CA SER A 67 -5.95 15.17 5.08
C SER A 67 -5.71 14.45 6.41
N ALA A 68 -4.52 13.89 6.62
CA ALA A 68 -4.21 12.95 7.69
C ALA A 68 -5.13 11.72 7.77
N ILE A 69 -5.83 11.40 6.68
CA ILE A 69 -6.75 10.26 6.60
C ILE A 69 -6.15 9.20 5.70
N ILE A 70 -5.91 8.01 6.26
CA ILE A 70 -5.53 6.83 5.48
C ILE A 70 -6.82 6.14 4.98
N PRO A 71 -6.95 5.86 3.67
CA PRO A 71 -8.05 5.07 3.13
C PRO A 71 -8.25 3.76 3.91
N THR A 72 -9.50 3.39 4.18
CA THR A 72 -9.80 2.19 5.00
C THR A 72 -9.25 0.91 4.38
N CYS A 73 -9.25 0.79 3.05
CA CYS A 73 -8.62 -0.33 2.34
C CYS A 73 -7.11 -0.46 2.62
N LEU A 74 -6.39 0.65 2.85
CA LEU A 74 -4.97 0.64 3.23
C LEU A 74 -4.75 0.39 4.74
N LYS A 75 -5.75 0.70 5.58
CA LYS A 75 -5.73 0.37 7.01
C LYS A 75 -5.96 -1.13 7.25
N THR A 76 -6.67 -1.78 6.33
CA THR A 76 -7.10 -3.18 6.46
C THR A 76 -6.04 -4.09 5.86
N THR A 77 -4.93 -4.28 6.56
CA THR A 77 -3.94 -5.29 6.15
C THR A 77 -4.52 -6.68 6.41
N THR A 78 -4.87 -7.40 5.34
CA THR A 78 -5.24 -8.82 5.50
C THR A 78 -3.96 -9.62 5.79
N ILE A 79 -3.89 -10.23 6.96
CA ILE A 79 -2.78 -11.12 7.33
C ILE A 79 -3.16 -12.51 6.81
N THR A 80 -2.68 -12.87 5.62
CA THR A 80 -2.84 -14.25 5.14
C THR A 80 -1.83 -15.13 5.87
N PRO A 81 -2.26 -16.21 6.56
CA PRO A 81 -1.33 -17.17 7.12
C PRO A 81 -0.53 -17.80 5.97
N ARG A 82 0.78 -17.63 5.99
CA ARG A 82 1.68 -18.33 5.08
C ARG A 82 1.84 -19.74 5.63
N ALA A 83 1.20 -20.72 5.00
CA ALA A 83 1.60 -22.11 5.18
C ALA A 83 3.02 -22.23 4.63
N GLU A 84 4.01 -22.41 5.50
CA GLU A 84 5.18 -23.16 5.10
C GLU A 84 4.68 -24.58 4.83
N GLU A 85 4.87 -25.05 3.60
CA GLU A 85 4.61 -26.43 3.24
C GLU A 85 5.56 -27.27 4.10
N VAL A 86 5.04 -27.82 5.20
CA VAL A 86 5.70 -28.90 5.92
C VAL A 86 5.64 -30.10 5.02
N SER A 87 6.62 -30.22 4.13
CA SER A 87 6.77 -31.36 3.26
C SER A 87 6.78 -32.62 4.14
N SER A 88 5.73 -33.42 3.98
CA SER A 88 5.65 -34.83 4.35
C SER A 88 6.31 -35.24 5.68
N VAL A 89 5.54 -35.25 6.76
CA VAL A 89 5.72 -36.27 7.82
C VAL A 89 4.67 -37.36 7.62
N LEU A 90 4.81 -38.15 6.56
CA LEU A 90 4.12 -39.43 6.39
C LEU A 90 4.99 -40.39 5.58
N SER A 91 5.95 -41.01 6.27
CA SER A 91 6.33 -42.43 6.17
C SER A 91 7.75 -42.61 6.71
N GLN A 92 7.88 -43.04 7.96
CA GLN A 92 8.53 -44.31 8.35
C GLN A 92 7.86 -44.82 9.62
#